data_AF-A0A1B1TDU2-F1
#
_entry.id   AF-A0A1B1TDU2-F1
#
_cell.length_a   1.000
_cell.length_b   1.000
_cell.length_c   1.000
_cell.angle_alpha   90.00
_cell.angle_beta   90.00
_cell.angle_gamma   90.00
#
_symmetry.space_group_name_H-M   'P 1'
#
loop_
_entity.id
_entity.type
_entity.pdbx_description
1 polymer ?
#
loop_
_entity_poly.entity_id
_entity_poly.type
_entity_poly.pdbx_seq_one_letter_code
_entity_poly.pdbx_strand_id
1 'polypeptide(L)'
;MREVTAKSIKLNRDLEKMLAEALERDLLVRIGWGRNGDEKPKNGEIGVITHLPKKSRVLLLGNLGECCGAMNRGGNLTIQGGCSSMAGAFQEDGKLIIEKDAGHRIGSNMKGGMINVQGSVTNFAGESMEEGTILIRGHAGERVGAGMSGGTIIVLGSVGKEPGIGMTGGKVIVAGNCPSAGNGAEIREINPKEILEISEHLEPLGLSINKDALVLVPSENNSNIFEYPEISIMEGLEKILLVPSGKNNQLFHEKLDCDTILKTIDGDEGIVFPIPWLIEREKAASSSDHMSSKQPCLVRDSPRDIDLLIIDQENLVKVYEYLPICSGIVLNLESLPKMNDAEIESIIVSLRSKMKNKSLVMLRDRVDRVENLLRMIIDLDLDGAIINAATPGGSRVSAALPRIGLASRAMNIKEQGKHLLIKLDENPSAEDFIIAKGSGCSLIVAPNNDEKLEENLVWLKSSINGWMSDIGVQNLNEVTRRNLRAIDYDTAAISGLRLIGYDRPLPMWLGN
;
A
#
# COMPACT_ATOMS: atom_id res chain seq x y z
N MET A 1 -7.48 17.33 -8.29
CA MET A 1 -6.84 16.02 -8.05
C MET A 1 -6.12 15.54 -9.30
N ARG A 2 -6.80 15.03 -10.35
CA ARG A 2 -6.15 14.49 -11.58
C ARG A 2 -5.07 15.36 -12.24
N GLU A 3 -5.24 16.68 -12.31
CA GLU A 3 -4.22 17.58 -12.86
C GLU A 3 -2.94 17.62 -12.00
N VAL A 4 -3.10 17.61 -10.67
CA VAL A 4 -1.98 17.57 -9.71
C VAL A 4 -1.26 16.23 -9.82
N THR A 5 -2.01 15.12 -9.88
CA THR A 5 -1.48 13.77 -10.10
C THR A 5 -0.61 13.71 -11.36
N ALA A 6 -1.12 14.21 -12.49
CA ALA A 6 -0.39 14.21 -13.77
C ALA A 6 0.87 15.09 -13.73
N LYS A 7 0.78 16.30 -13.14
CA LYS A 7 1.95 17.19 -12.94
C LYS A 7 3.01 16.53 -12.07
N SER A 8 2.60 15.84 -11.02
CA SER A 8 3.49 15.16 -10.06
C SER A 8 4.21 13.98 -10.70
N ILE A 9 3.49 13.12 -11.45
CA ILE A 9 4.08 12.02 -12.22
C ILE A 9 5.10 12.55 -13.22
N LYS A 10 4.75 13.62 -13.95
CA LYS A 10 5.66 14.25 -14.91
C LYS A 10 6.93 14.78 -14.21
N LEU A 11 6.77 15.48 -13.09
CA LEU A 11 7.90 16.04 -12.33
C LEU A 11 8.86 14.94 -11.88
N ASN A 12 8.35 13.84 -11.33
CA ASN A 12 9.19 12.73 -10.90
C ASN A 12 9.95 12.08 -12.06
N ARG A 13 9.30 11.90 -13.21
CA ARG A 13 9.95 11.33 -14.41
C ARG A 13 11.01 12.24 -15.00
N ASP A 14 10.78 13.55 -14.99
CA ASP A 14 11.77 14.53 -15.43
C ASP A 14 12.95 14.57 -14.45
N LEU A 15 12.69 14.54 -13.14
CA LEU A 15 13.71 14.46 -12.10
C LEU A 15 14.59 13.20 -12.26
N GLU A 16 14.01 12.04 -12.53
CA GLU A 16 14.76 10.78 -12.68
C GLU A 16 15.84 10.88 -13.78
N LYS A 17 15.49 11.52 -14.90
CA LYS A 17 16.44 11.80 -16.00
C LYS A 17 17.52 12.78 -15.56
N MET A 18 17.14 13.85 -14.86
CA MET A 18 18.08 14.85 -14.35
C MET A 18 19.04 14.27 -13.32
N LEU A 19 18.56 13.35 -12.46
CA LEU A 19 19.37 12.70 -11.43
C LEU A 19 20.45 11.80 -12.03
N ALA A 20 20.13 11.05 -13.10
CA ALA A 20 21.12 10.23 -13.79
C ALA A 20 22.31 11.08 -14.27
N GLU A 21 22.04 12.18 -14.96
CA GLU A 21 23.10 13.10 -15.45
C GLU A 21 23.82 13.82 -14.28
N ALA A 22 23.08 14.19 -13.24
CA ALA A 22 23.63 14.92 -12.10
C ALA A 22 24.55 14.05 -11.23
N LEU A 23 24.24 12.76 -11.07
CA LEU A 23 25.06 11.82 -10.31
C LEU A 23 26.38 11.52 -11.01
N GLU A 24 26.39 11.44 -12.34
CA GLU A 24 27.62 11.26 -13.13
C GLU A 24 28.57 12.46 -13.01
N ARG A 25 28.00 13.67 -12.93
CA ARG A 25 28.76 14.94 -12.98
C ARG A 25 28.91 15.62 -11.62
N ASP A 26 28.41 15.00 -10.56
CA ASP A 26 28.31 15.56 -9.22
C ASP A 26 27.71 16.99 -9.20
N LEU A 27 26.52 17.13 -9.78
CA LEU A 27 25.80 18.41 -9.90
C LEU A 27 24.58 18.49 -8.96
N LEU A 28 24.21 19.72 -8.62
CA LEU A 28 22.95 20.02 -7.94
C LEU A 28 21.82 20.11 -8.97
N VAL A 29 20.75 19.32 -8.76
CA VAL A 29 19.51 19.45 -9.52
C VAL A 29 18.68 20.59 -8.93
N ARG A 30 18.34 21.60 -9.75
CA ARG A 30 17.48 22.73 -9.37
C ARG A 30 16.11 22.61 -10.02
N ILE A 31 15.06 22.55 -9.22
CA ILE A 31 13.66 22.47 -9.66
C ILE A 31 12.93 23.74 -9.23
N GLY A 32 12.23 24.35 -10.19
CA GLY A 32 11.47 25.58 -9.94
C GLY A 32 12.21 26.85 -10.37
N TRP A 33 13.20 26.71 -11.26
CA TRP A 33 13.85 27.82 -11.96
C TRP A 33 13.80 27.58 -13.46
N GLY A 34 13.60 28.64 -14.25
CA GLY A 34 13.77 28.61 -15.69
C GLY A 34 15.25 28.71 -16.11
N ARG A 35 15.51 28.58 -17.41
CA ARG A 35 16.88 28.61 -17.97
C ARG A 35 17.62 29.92 -17.70
N ASN A 36 16.88 31.02 -17.53
CA ASN A 36 17.45 32.33 -17.26
C ASN A 36 17.52 32.65 -15.76
N GLY A 37 17.24 31.67 -14.89
CA GLY A 37 17.18 31.85 -13.44
C GLY A 37 15.85 32.43 -12.93
N ASP A 38 14.84 32.57 -13.79
CA ASP A 38 13.51 33.02 -13.43
C ASP A 38 12.81 32.02 -12.49
N GLU A 39 12.33 32.50 -11.35
CA GLU A 39 11.63 31.67 -10.37
C GLU A 39 10.29 31.16 -10.92
N LYS A 40 10.10 29.84 -10.82
CA LYS A 40 8.90 29.10 -11.21
C LYS A 40 8.54 28.11 -10.12
N PRO A 41 8.10 28.60 -8.94
CA PRO A 41 7.83 27.75 -7.79
C PRO A 41 6.81 26.65 -8.13
N LYS A 42 7.07 25.47 -7.59
CA LYS A 42 6.12 24.35 -7.58
C LYS A 42 5.02 24.59 -6.56
N ASN A 43 3.82 24.11 -6.83
CA ASN A 43 2.66 24.38 -5.99
C ASN A 43 1.68 23.20 -6.00
N GLY A 44 1.67 22.47 -4.89
CA GLY A 44 0.71 21.39 -4.62
C GLY A 44 1.06 20.04 -5.22
N GLU A 45 2.16 19.85 -5.94
CA GLU A 45 2.58 18.53 -6.40
C GLU A 45 2.79 17.55 -5.23
N ILE A 46 2.27 16.33 -5.35
CA ILE A 46 2.21 15.29 -4.31
C ILE A 46 3.09 14.10 -4.66
N GLY A 47 3.63 13.40 -3.66
CA GLY A 47 4.44 12.19 -3.89
C GLY A 47 5.68 12.44 -4.73
N VAL A 48 6.25 13.65 -4.65
CA VAL A 48 7.37 14.07 -5.49
C VAL A 48 8.72 14.03 -4.80
N ILE A 49 9.77 13.81 -5.59
CA ILE A 49 11.16 13.74 -5.13
C ILE A 49 11.35 12.60 -4.11
N THR A 50 10.73 11.45 -4.37
CA THR A 50 10.84 10.27 -3.52
C THR A 50 11.99 9.37 -3.97
N HIS A 51 12.44 8.47 -3.08
CA HIS A 51 13.48 7.47 -3.40
C HIS A 51 14.82 8.06 -3.86
N LEU A 52 15.17 9.25 -3.38
CA LEU A 52 16.44 9.87 -3.75
C LEU A 52 17.63 8.97 -3.38
N PRO A 53 18.50 8.63 -4.35
CA PRO A 53 19.65 7.78 -4.09
C PRO A 53 20.76 8.54 -3.35
N LYS A 54 21.69 7.79 -2.76
CA LYS A 54 22.90 8.35 -2.14
C LYS A 54 23.63 9.29 -3.09
N LYS A 55 24.21 10.36 -2.53
CA LYS A 55 24.94 11.43 -3.23
C LYS A 55 24.10 12.37 -4.10
N SER A 56 22.81 12.09 -4.31
CA SER A 56 21.94 13.02 -5.03
C SER A 56 21.77 14.32 -4.24
N ARG A 57 21.73 15.45 -4.95
CA ARG A 57 21.50 16.79 -4.38
C ARG A 57 20.39 17.46 -5.18
N VAL A 58 19.29 17.77 -4.52
CA VAL A 58 18.12 18.41 -5.12
C VAL A 58 17.76 19.66 -4.33
N LEU A 59 17.60 20.77 -5.03
CA LEU A 59 17.04 22.01 -4.52
C LEU A 59 15.73 22.26 -5.25
N LEU A 60 14.63 22.41 -4.51
CA LEU A 60 13.31 22.72 -5.06
C LEU A 60 12.78 24.03 -4.48
N LEU A 61 12.26 24.89 -5.36
CA LEU A 61 11.51 26.09 -4.98
C LEU A 61 10.01 25.84 -5.07
N GLY A 62 9.26 26.11 -4.00
CA GLY A 62 7.80 25.99 -4.00
C GLY A 62 7.19 25.39 -2.74
N ASN A 63 5.86 25.34 -2.70
CA ASN A 63 5.10 24.69 -1.64
C ASN A 63 4.52 23.37 -2.16
N LEU A 64 4.92 22.26 -1.56
CA LEU A 64 4.57 20.93 -2.05
C LEU A 64 3.43 20.30 -1.25
N GLY A 65 2.79 19.31 -1.83
CA GLY A 65 1.77 18.52 -1.17
C GLY A 65 2.35 17.37 -0.35
N GLU A 66 1.56 16.31 -0.22
CA GLU A 66 1.82 15.15 0.64
C GLU A 66 3.01 14.32 0.14
N CYS A 67 3.71 13.63 1.06
CA CYS A 67 4.81 12.70 0.79
C CYS A 67 5.98 13.28 -0.03
N CYS A 68 6.24 14.59 0.05
CA CYS A 68 7.46 15.13 -0.57
C CYS A 68 8.72 14.60 0.13
N GLY A 69 9.70 14.14 -0.64
CA GLY A 69 10.97 13.67 -0.07
C GLY A 69 10.85 12.36 0.71
N ALA A 70 9.67 11.72 0.70
CA ALA A 70 9.43 10.45 1.36
C ALA A 70 10.23 9.31 0.70
N MET A 71 10.40 8.21 1.43
CA MET A 71 11.12 7.00 0.99
C MET A 71 12.57 7.31 0.55
N ASN A 72 13.21 8.33 1.12
CA ASN A 72 14.55 8.74 0.75
C ASN A 72 15.60 7.67 1.15
N ARG A 73 16.52 7.35 0.23
CA ARG A 73 17.52 6.26 0.34
C ARG A 73 18.93 6.77 0.65
N GLY A 74 19.09 8.08 0.84
CA GLY A 74 20.39 8.70 1.11
C GLY A 74 20.68 10.00 0.37
N GLY A 75 19.71 10.58 -0.33
CA GLY A 75 19.84 11.85 -1.02
C GLY A 75 19.71 13.07 -0.12
N ASN A 76 20.18 14.21 -0.61
CA ASN A 76 20.04 15.52 0.02
C ASN A 76 19.01 16.35 -0.72
N LEU A 77 17.91 16.69 -0.05
CA LEU A 77 16.83 17.53 -0.57
C LEU A 77 16.70 18.80 0.26
N THR A 78 16.71 19.95 -0.41
CA THR A 78 16.33 21.24 0.17
C THR A 78 15.08 21.77 -0.52
N ILE A 79 14.04 22.08 0.26
CA ILE A 79 12.79 22.67 -0.18
C ILE A 79 12.76 24.13 0.30
N GLN A 80 12.87 25.06 -0.64
CA GLN A 80 12.68 26.50 -0.42
C GLN A 80 11.18 26.83 -0.44
N GLY A 81 10.52 26.44 0.64
CA GLY A 81 9.08 26.56 0.82
C GLY A 81 8.59 25.58 1.89
N GLY A 82 7.29 25.31 1.89
CA GLY A 82 6.66 24.37 2.81
C GLY A 82 6.20 23.07 2.14
N CYS A 83 5.71 22.13 2.94
CA CYS A 83 5.13 20.88 2.45
C CYS A 83 3.91 20.46 3.30
N SER A 84 3.00 19.68 2.72
CA SER A 84 1.89 19.07 3.46
C SER A 84 2.34 17.87 4.30
N SER A 85 1.50 16.85 4.49
CA SER A 85 1.80 15.73 5.38
C SER A 85 2.85 14.76 4.82
N MET A 86 3.42 13.96 5.70
CA MET A 86 4.32 12.84 5.38
C MET A 86 5.62 13.21 4.66
N ALA A 87 6.09 14.45 4.79
CA ALA A 87 7.40 14.80 4.27
C ALA A 87 8.49 13.96 4.95
N GLY A 88 9.39 13.37 4.15
CA GLY A 88 10.43 12.46 4.65
C GLY A 88 9.92 11.19 5.36
N ALA A 89 8.64 10.83 5.22
CA ALA A 89 8.13 9.57 5.76
C ALA A 89 8.83 8.37 5.12
N PHE A 90 9.02 7.29 5.89
CA PHE A 90 9.74 6.07 5.48
C PHE A 90 11.17 6.32 5.00
N GLN A 91 11.81 7.44 5.37
CA GLN A 91 13.20 7.69 4.99
C GLN A 91 14.13 6.67 5.66
N GLU A 92 15.01 6.05 4.89
CA GLU A 92 16.06 5.15 5.38
C GLU A 92 17.37 5.90 5.67
N ASP A 93 17.71 6.91 4.86
CA ASP A 93 18.94 7.70 5.00
C ASP A 93 18.81 9.04 4.25
N GLY A 94 19.78 9.93 4.43
CA GLY A 94 19.91 11.19 3.71
C GLY A 94 19.52 12.41 4.53
N LYS A 95 19.36 13.55 3.85
CA LYS A 95 19.03 14.83 4.50
C LYS A 95 17.88 15.54 3.80
N LEU A 96 16.86 15.92 4.56
CA LEU A 96 15.77 16.77 4.11
C LEU A 96 15.81 18.10 4.86
N ILE A 97 15.83 19.22 4.13
CA ILE A 97 15.75 20.56 4.69
C ILE A 97 14.49 21.24 4.14
N ILE A 98 13.62 21.73 5.01
CA ILE A 98 12.41 22.48 4.65
C ILE A 98 12.54 23.88 5.24
N GLU A 99 12.57 24.91 4.40
CA GLU A 99 12.82 26.30 4.82
C GLU A 99 11.59 26.97 5.47
N LYS A 100 10.38 26.42 5.31
CA LYS A 100 9.16 26.92 5.96
C LYS A 100 8.50 25.83 6.83
N ASP A 101 7.18 25.84 6.91
CA ASP A 101 6.38 24.91 7.70
C ASP A 101 6.15 23.57 6.99
N ALA A 102 5.90 22.52 7.78
CA ALA A 102 5.54 21.20 7.28
C ALA A 102 4.23 20.68 7.91
N GLY A 103 3.52 19.83 7.18
CA GLY A 103 2.25 19.24 7.62
C GLY A 103 2.40 18.10 8.64
N HIS A 104 1.40 17.24 8.68
CA HIS A 104 1.28 16.17 9.68
C HIS A 104 2.27 15.03 9.37
N ARG A 105 2.61 14.20 10.35
CA ARG A 105 3.36 12.94 10.12
C ARG A 105 4.71 13.09 9.42
N ILE A 106 5.38 14.24 9.61
CA ILE A 106 6.74 14.42 9.08
C ILE A 106 7.67 13.36 9.68
N GLY A 107 8.47 12.70 8.85
CA GLY A 107 9.37 11.63 9.29
C GLY A 107 8.66 10.41 9.90
N SER A 108 7.37 10.19 9.60
CA SER A 108 6.66 8.99 10.05
C SER A 108 7.38 7.73 9.54
N ASN A 109 7.56 6.73 10.41
CA ASN A 109 8.25 5.47 10.10
C ASN A 109 9.67 5.65 9.54
N MET A 110 10.34 6.75 9.89
CA MET A 110 11.72 7.02 9.50
C MET A 110 12.67 6.02 10.20
N LYS A 111 13.60 5.47 9.42
CA LYS A 111 14.62 4.48 9.82
C LYS A 111 16.04 5.02 9.74
N GLY A 112 16.21 6.32 9.45
CA GLY A 112 17.53 6.95 9.45
C GLY A 112 17.61 8.26 8.69
N GLY A 113 18.79 8.89 8.76
CA GLY A 113 19.06 10.21 8.18
C GLY A 113 18.60 11.38 9.06
N MET A 114 18.46 12.56 8.45
CA MET A 114 18.17 13.83 9.12
C MET A 114 17.07 14.61 8.40
N ILE A 115 16.08 15.12 9.15
CA ILE A 115 15.09 16.07 8.65
C ILE A 115 15.22 17.38 9.45
N ASN A 116 15.33 18.52 8.78
CA ASN A 116 15.42 19.84 9.41
C ASN A 116 14.34 20.77 8.85
N VAL A 117 13.39 21.16 9.70
CA VAL A 117 12.32 22.10 9.38
C VAL A 117 12.61 23.43 10.05
N GLN A 118 12.73 24.49 9.26
CA GLN A 118 12.98 25.83 9.78
C GLN A 118 11.72 26.52 10.32
N GLY A 119 10.54 26.10 9.87
CA GLY A 119 9.25 26.53 10.41
C GLY A 119 8.70 25.60 11.49
N SER A 120 7.38 25.63 11.62
CA SER A 120 6.61 24.76 12.52
C SER A 120 6.11 23.51 11.79
N VAL A 121 5.84 22.48 12.56
CA VAL A 121 5.20 21.25 12.10
C VAL A 121 3.88 21.04 12.82
N THR A 122 2.96 20.35 12.18
CA THR A 122 1.67 20.03 12.80
C THR A 122 1.78 18.72 13.59
N ASN A 123 0.71 17.92 13.63
CA ASN A 123 0.60 16.75 14.51
C ASN A 123 1.44 15.55 14.03
N PHE A 124 1.77 14.66 14.97
CA PHE A 124 2.39 13.35 14.70
C PHE A 124 3.80 13.40 14.09
N ALA A 125 4.58 14.44 14.37
CA ALA A 125 5.98 14.48 13.93
C ALA A 125 6.78 13.30 14.51
N GLY A 126 7.47 12.54 13.65
CA GLY A 126 8.24 11.35 14.02
C GLY A 126 7.40 10.18 14.55
N GLU A 127 6.14 10.06 14.13
CA GLU A 127 5.30 8.91 14.47
C GLU A 127 5.94 7.60 14.03
N SER A 128 5.99 6.61 14.93
CA SER A 128 6.59 5.30 14.68
C SER A 128 8.02 5.37 14.11
N MET A 129 8.75 6.44 14.39
CA MET A 129 10.16 6.57 14.01
C MET A 129 11.00 5.53 14.76
N GLU A 130 11.86 4.85 14.01
CA GLU A 130 12.76 3.80 14.51
C GLU A 130 14.17 4.34 14.72
N GLU A 131 14.66 5.20 13.80
CA GLU A 131 15.99 5.80 13.86
C GLU A 131 16.06 7.14 13.12
N GLY A 132 17.16 7.87 13.29
CA GLY A 132 17.43 9.17 12.65
C GLY A 132 17.22 10.38 13.55
N THR A 133 17.25 11.57 12.96
CA THR A 133 17.06 12.83 13.69
C THR A 133 16.08 13.76 12.97
N ILE A 134 15.12 14.33 13.71
CA ILE A 134 14.21 15.37 13.23
C ILE A 134 14.45 16.65 14.04
N LEU A 135 14.86 17.73 13.39
CA LEU A 135 15.00 19.06 13.97
C LEU A 135 13.87 19.98 13.50
N ILE A 136 13.16 20.58 14.45
CA ILE A 136 12.06 21.53 14.21
C ILE A 136 12.42 22.83 14.92
N ARG A 137 12.63 23.90 14.15
CA ARG A 137 12.95 25.22 14.74
C ARG A 137 11.72 25.93 15.32
N GLY A 138 10.55 25.70 14.73
CA GLY A 138 9.28 26.26 15.19
C GLY A 138 8.60 25.41 16.25
N HIS A 139 7.27 25.42 16.25
CA HIS A 139 6.44 24.61 17.13
C HIS A 139 6.13 23.26 16.51
N ALA A 140 5.79 22.27 17.34
CA ALA A 140 5.28 20.99 16.89
C ALA A 140 3.87 20.76 17.45
N GLY A 141 3.01 20.12 16.68
CA GLY A 141 1.62 19.86 17.06
C GLY A 141 1.46 18.78 18.13
N GLU A 142 0.29 18.16 18.17
CA GLU A 142 -0.03 17.09 19.12
C GLU A 142 0.73 15.80 18.77
N ARG A 143 1.00 14.98 19.79
CA ARG A 143 1.49 13.60 19.66
C ARG A 143 2.82 13.49 18.89
N VAL A 144 3.73 14.42 19.12
CA VAL A 144 5.13 14.32 18.65
C VAL A 144 5.76 13.05 19.21
N GLY A 145 6.44 12.26 18.37
CA GLY A 145 7.08 11.00 18.77
C GLY A 145 6.09 9.90 19.15
N ALA A 146 4.85 9.94 18.65
CA ALA A 146 3.86 8.90 18.95
C ALA A 146 4.34 7.52 18.46
N GLY A 147 4.38 6.53 19.34
CA GLY A 147 4.82 5.18 18.99
C GLY A 147 6.28 5.06 18.54
N MET A 148 7.11 6.07 18.79
CA MET A 148 8.53 6.08 18.45
C MET A 148 9.28 4.98 19.22
N SER A 149 10.09 4.19 18.51
CA SER A 149 10.91 3.11 19.08
C SER A 149 12.40 3.46 19.11
N GLY A 150 12.81 4.54 18.44
CA GLY A 150 14.18 5.04 18.46
C GLY A 150 14.36 6.32 17.65
N GLY A 151 15.58 6.87 17.65
CA GLY A 151 15.90 8.17 17.03
C GLY A 151 15.85 9.36 18.01
N THR A 152 15.97 10.57 17.46
CA THR A 152 15.96 11.83 18.23
C THR A 152 15.10 12.90 17.54
N ILE A 153 14.14 13.47 18.26
CA ILE A 153 13.36 14.62 17.79
C ILE A 153 13.75 15.84 18.63
N ILE A 154 14.13 16.95 18.00
CA ILE A 154 14.51 18.21 18.66
C ILE A 154 13.52 19.29 18.23
N VAL A 155 12.78 19.84 19.18
CA VAL A 155 11.84 20.94 18.96
C VAL A 155 12.33 22.17 19.71
N LEU A 156 12.71 23.22 18.99
CA LEU A 156 13.18 24.47 19.61
C LEU A 156 12.02 25.35 20.09
N GLY A 157 10.80 25.09 19.64
CA GLY A 157 9.57 25.72 20.14
C GLY A 157 8.80 24.86 21.15
N SER A 158 7.49 25.12 21.25
CA SER A 158 6.57 24.36 22.10
C SER A 158 5.99 23.14 21.37
N VAL A 159 5.56 22.14 22.13
CA VAL A 159 4.85 20.95 21.62
C VAL A 159 3.40 20.91 22.06
N GLY A 160 2.54 20.24 21.27
CA GLY A 160 1.13 20.02 21.59
C GLY A 160 0.89 18.88 22.59
N LYS A 161 -0.38 18.47 22.74
CA LYS A 161 -0.83 17.47 23.73
C LYS A 161 -0.24 16.09 23.47
N GLU A 162 -0.12 15.31 24.55
CA GLU A 162 0.29 13.91 24.55
C GLU A 162 1.61 13.61 23.80
N PRO A 163 2.68 14.43 23.95
CA PRO A 163 3.98 14.13 23.34
C PRO A 163 4.51 12.79 23.89
N GLY A 164 5.13 11.99 23.03
CA GLY A 164 5.69 10.68 23.37
C GLY A 164 4.66 9.58 23.63
N ILE A 165 3.38 9.77 23.30
CA ILE A 165 2.36 8.72 23.54
C ILE A 165 2.76 7.39 22.89
N GLY A 166 2.84 6.33 23.69
CA GLY A 166 3.22 4.99 23.26
C GLY A 166 4.68 4.85 22.83
N MET A 167 5.56 5.81 23.13
CA MET A 167 6.99 5.67 22.81
C MET A 167 7.62 4.52 23.60
N THR A 168 8.42 3.70 22.93
CA THR A 168 9.14 2.56 23.51
C THR A 168 10.66 2.76 23.45
N GLY A 169 11.13 3.75 22.70
CA GLY A 169 12.53 4.14 22.64
C GLY A 169 12.74 5.52 22.04
N GLY A 170 14.01 5.95 21.98
CA GLY A 170 14.40 7.28 21.48
C GLY A 170 14.19 8.40 22.50
N LYS A 171 14.33 9.65 22.03
CA LYS A 171 14.18 10.86 22.85
C LYS A 171 13.54 12.01 22.07
N VAL A 172 12.66 12.75 22.74
CA VAL A 172 12.11 14.02 22.23
C VAL A 172 12.59 15.15 23.13
N ILE A 173 13.37 16.08 22.58
CA ILE A 173 13.87 17.25 23.30
C ILE A 173 13.02 18.46 22.93
N VAL A 174 12.56 19.20 23.93
CA VAL A 174 11.68 20.37 23.78
C VAL A 174 12.31 21.56 24.51
N ALA A 175 12.64 22.63 23.77
CA ALA A 175 13.19 23.85 24.35
C ALA A 175 12.11 24.87 24.76
N GLY A 176 10.87 24.73 24.28
CA GLY A 176 9.74 25.56 24.65
C GLY A 176 8.82 24.91 25.69
N ASN A 177 7.53 25.23 25.64
CA ASN A 177 6.55 24.66 26.55
C ASN A 177 6.24 23.20 26.18
N CYS A 178 6.25 22.31 27.18
CA CYS A 178 5.85 20.92 27.06
C CYS A 178 4.69 20.63 28.03
N PRO A 179 3.48 20.26 27.52
CA PRO A 179 2.40 19.78 28.37
C PRO A 179 2.72 18.38 28.93
N SER A 180 1.78 17.81 29.69
CA SER A 180 1.89 16.46 30.22
C SER A 180 2.19 15.44 29.11
N ALA A 181 3.17 14.58 29.34
CA ALA A 181 3.52 13.49 28.44
C ALA A 181 2.32 12.58 28.16
N GLY A 182 2.33 11.96 26.97
CA GLY A 182 1.40 10.91 26.63
C GLY A 182 1.64 9.64 27.46
N ASN A 183 0.66 8.74 27.47
CA ASN A 183 0.79 7.45 28.14
C ASN A 183 2.03 6.69 27.60
N GLY A 184 2.90 6.20 28.49
CA GLY A 184 4.13 5.51 28.14
C GLY A 184 5.38 6.38 28.03
N ALA A 185 5.26 7.69 28.28
CA ALA A 185 6.37 8.64 28.29
C ALA A 185 6.50 9.39 29.62
N GLU A 186 7.73 9.75 29.97
CA GLU A 186 8.08 10.56 31.13
C GLU A 186 8.90 11.78 30.71
N ILE A 187 8.75 12.88 31.45
CA ILE A 187 9.47 14.12 31.21
C ILE A 187 10.54 14.28 32.27
N ARG A 188 11.76 14.62 31.86
CA ARG A 188 12.86 15.03 32.73
C ARG A 188 13.62 16.22 32.18
N GLU A 189 14.49 16.80 32.99
CA GLU A 189 15.43 17.82 32.53
C GLU A 189 16.50 17.21 31.61
N ILE A 190 17.03 18.05 30.70
CA ILE A 190 18.11 17.67 29.80
C ILE A 190 19.44 17.52 30.55
N ASN A 191 20.21 16.48 30.21
CA ASN A 191 21.50 16.23 30.84
C ASN A 191 22.65 16.84 30.03
N PRO A 192 23.80 17.20 30.65
CA PRO A 192 24.93 17.83 29.94
C PRO A 192 25.50 17.01 28.77
N LYS A 193 25.44 15.68 28.85
CA LYS A 193 25.86 14.79 27.75
C LYS A 193 24.96 14.94 26.52
N GLU A 194 23.65 15.04 26.74
CA GLU A 194 22.67 15.19 25.66
C GLU A 194 22.79 16.57 24.99
N ILE A 195 23.09 17.61 25.77
CA ILE A 195 23.39 18.94 25.23
C ILE A 195 24.58 18.84 24.26
N LEU A 196 25.65 18.13 24.64
CA LEU A 196 26.84 17.95 23.79
C LEU A 196 26.49 17.19 22.50
N GLU A 197 25.75 16.09 22.59
CA GLU A 197 25.29 15.31 21.43
C GLU A 197 24.44 16.15 20.47
N ILE A 198 23.52 16.95 21.01
CA ILE A 198 22.61 17.77 20.21
C ILE A 198 23.34 18.97 19.60
N SER A 199 24.34 19.53 20.28
CA SER A 199 25.18 20.62 19.76
C SER A 199 25.85 20.24 18.43
N GLU A 200 26.23 18.97 18.22
CA GLU A 200 26.79 18.51 16.94
C GLU A 200 25.82 18.75 15.76
N HIS A 201 24.51 18.71 16.02
CA HIS A 201 23.48 18.97 15.02
C HIS A 201 23.07 20.45 14.94
N LEU A 202 23.12 21.19 16.06
CA LEU A 202 22.63 22.57 16.15
C LEU A 202 23.69 23.63 15.82
N GLU A 203 24.95 23.47 16.24
CA GLU A 203 26.01 24.45 16.03
C GLU A 203 26.29 24.74 14.54
N PRO A 204 26.32 23.74 13.64
CA PRO A 204 26.47 24.00 12.20
C PRO A 204 25.36 24.86 11.60
N LEU A 205 24.22 24.96 12.29
CA LEU A 205 23.05 25.75 11.90
C LEU A 205 22.97 27.09 12.64
N GLY A 206 23.93 27.39 13.53
CA GLY A 206 23.92 28.59 14.38
C GLY A 206 22.84 28.56 15.47
N LEU A 207 22.44 27.36 15.90
CA LEU A 207 21.40 27.16 16.91
C LEU A 207 22.02 26.63 18.21
N SER A 208 21.32 26.83 19.32
CA SER A 208 21.71 26.32 20.63
C SER A 208 20.48 25.91 21.42
N ILE A 209 20.67 25.00 22.37
CA ILE A 209 19.63 24.63 23.33
C ILE A 209 20.03 25.04 24.74
N ASN A 210 19.06 25.52 25.50
CA ASN A 210 19.27 25.96 26.87
C ASN A 210 19.18 24.77 27.85
N LYS A 211 19.64 24.99 29.09
CA LYS A 211 19.65 23.96 30.15
C LYS A 211 18.26 23.67 30.75
N ASP A 212 17.27 24.49 30.45
CA ASP A 212 15.86 24.34 30.84
C ASP A 212 15.05 23.49 29.86
N ALA A 213 15.67 22.99 28.78
CA ALA A 213 15.01 22.09 27.85
C ALA A 213 14.58 20.80 28.55
N LEU A 214 13.40 20.33 28.15
CA LEU A 214 12.78 19.12 28.65
C LEU A 214 13.05 17.97 27.69
N VAL A 215 13.23 16.77 28.22
CA VAL A 215 13.45 15.55 27.45
C VAL A 215 12.36 14.55 27.80
N LEU A 216 11.63 14.10 26.78
CA LEU A 216 10.73 12.96 26.87
C LEU A 216 11.49 11.68 26.55
N VAL A 217 11.31 10.70 27.42
CA VAL A 217 11.86 9.35 27.30
C VAL A 217 10.77 8.31 27.60
N PRO A 218 10.92 7.05 27.18
CA PRO A 218 9.97 6.00 27.52
C PRO A 218 9.93 5.80 29.04
N SER A 219 8.73 5.61 29.59
CA SER A 219 8.56 5.24 31.00
C SER A 219 9.06 3.82 31.24
N GLU A 220 9.73 3.55 32.37
CA GLU A 220 10.27 2.21 32.70
C GLU A 220 9.17 1.12 32.78
N ASN A 221 7.93 1.50 33.06
CA ASN A 221 6.78 0.60 33.18
C ASN A 221 5.94 0.45 31.91
N ASN A 222 6.45 0.81 30.72
CA ASN A 222 5.67 0.72 29.49
C ASN A 222 5.58 -0.73 28.97
N SER A 223 4.68 -1.52 29.53
CA SER A 223 4.34 -2.87 29.05
C SER A 223 3.13 -2.86 28.12
N ASN A 224 3.05 -1.93 27.17
CA ASN A 224 1.99 -1.94 26.15
C ASN A 224 2.37 -2.90 25.01
N ILE A 225 2.39 -4.19 25.32
CA ILE A 225 2.46 -5.25 24.29
C ILE A 225 1.04 -5.41 23.75
N PHE A 226 0.76 -4.79 22.60
CA PHE A 226 -0.48 -5.05 21.87
C PHE A 226 -0.33 -6.35 21.09
N GLU A 227 -1.06 -7.38 21.50
CA GLU A 227 -1.20 -8.58 20.68
C GLU A 227 -2.36 -8.38 19.71
N TYR A 228 -2.06 -8.45 18.41
CA TYR A 228 -3.11 -8.39 17.40
C TYR A 228 -3.82 -9.75 17.33
N PRO A 229 -5.15 -9.77 17.17
CA PRO A 229 -5.87 -11.01 16.95
C PRO A 229 -5.38 -11.69 15.67
N GLU A 230 -5.35 -13.02 15.69
CA GLU A 230 -5.04 -13.82 14.50
C GLU A 230 -6.07 -13.58 13.40
N ILE A 231 -5.58 -13.39 12.17
CA ILE A 231 -6.38 -13.17 10.98
C ILE A 231 -6.37 -14.48 10.19
N SER A 232 -7.55 -15.06 9.98
CA SER A 232 -7.67 -16.36 9.30
C SER A 232 -9.03 -16.58 8.63
N ILE A 233 -9.09 -17.61 7.80
CA ILE A 233 -10.32 -18.17 7.24
C ILE A 233 -10.65 -19.48 7.99
N MET A 234 -11.88 -19.59 8.50
CA MET A 234 -12.36 -20.79 9.19
C MET A 234 -13.03 -21.80 8.25
N GLU A 235 -13.67 -21.31 7.19
CA GLU A 235 -14.43 -22.13 6.22
C GLU A 235 -14.28 -21.47 4.85
N GLY A 236 -13.85 -22.25 3.86
CA GLY A 236 -13.58 -21.80 2.50
C GLY A 236 -14.86 -21.75 1.66
N LEU A 237 -14.76 -22.30 0.45
CA LEU A 237 -15.84 -22.37 -0.53
C LEU A 237 -16.37 -23.80 -0.73
N GLU A 238 -15.88 -24.77 0.05
CA GLU A 238 -16.21 -26.20 -0.04
C GLU A 238 -17.71 -26.52 0.13
N LYS A 239 -18.48 -25.59 0.71
CA LYS A 239 -19.94 -25.69 0.88
C LYS A 239 -20.76 -25.07 -0.24
N ILE A 240 -20.10 -24.68 -1.33
CA ILE A 240 -20.75 -24.15 -2.53
C ILE A 240 -20.58 -25.17 -3.66
N LEU A 241 -21.70 -25.63 -4.19
CA LEU A 241 -21.80 -26.58 -5.29
C LEU A 241 -21.92 -25.86 -6.64
N LEU A 242 -21.26 -26.42 -7.64
CA LEU A 242 -21.42 -26.04 -9.04
C LEU A 242 -22.60 -26.79 -9.68
N VAL A 243 -23.45 -26.07 -10.40
CA VAL A 243 -24.59 -26.64 -11.13
C VAL A 243 -24.64 -26.15 -12.58
N PRO A 244 -25.09 -26.99 -13.53
CA PRO A 244 -25.28 -26.58 -14.91
C PRO A 244 -26.30 -25.45 -15.05
N SER A 245 -26.07 -24.55 -16.00
CA SER A 245 -26.97 -23.39 -16.24
C SER A 245 -28.15 -23.70 -17.19
N GLY A 246 -28.34 -24.97 -17.59
CA GLY A 246 -29.44 -25.42 -18.44
C GLY A 246 -29.22 -25.23 -19.95
N LYS A 247 -28.00 -24.88 -20.38
CA LYS A 247 -27.59 -24.92 -21.79
C LYS A 247 -26.94 -26.28 -22.09
N ASN A 248 -27.18 -26.79 -23.30
CA ASN A 248 -26.89 -28.14 -23.81
C ASN A 248 -25.62 -28.83 -23.29
N ASN A 249 -25.68 -30.15 -23.16
CA ASN A 249 -24.48 -31.01 -23.08
C ASN A 249 -23.57 -30.71 -24.25
N GLN A 250 -22.34 -30.34 -23.94
CA GLN A 250 -21.36 -29.89 -24.90
C GLN A 250 -20.60 -31.06 -25.53
N LEU A 251 -20.16 -30.90 -26.77
CA LEU A 251 -19.35 -31.91 -27.45
C LEU A 251 -17.87 -31.77 -27.02
N PHE A 252 -17.20 -32.89 -26.73
CA PHE A 252 -15.80 -32.97 -26.24
C PHE A 252 -14.71 -32.27 -27.10
N HIS A 253 -15.06 -31.70 -28.26
CA HIS A 253 -14.11 -31.11 -29.22
C HIS A 253 -14.19 -29.58 -29.34
N GLU A 254 -15.06 -28.91 -28.58
CA GLU A 254 -15.08 -27.45 -28.55
C GLU A 254 -13.93 -26.89 -27.70
N LYS A 255 -13.31 -25.79 -28.17
CA LYS A 255 -12.18 -25.17 -27.47
C LYS A 255 -12.67 -24.48 -26.20
N LEU A 256 -12.26 -24.99 -25.05
CA LEU A 256 -12.48 -24.35 -23.74
C LEU A 256 -11.44 -23.25 -23.50
N ASP A 257 -11.89 -22.14 -22.93
CA ASP A 257 -11.05 -20.99 -22.60
C ASP A 257 -11.19 -20.61 -21.12
N CYS A 258 -10.19 -20.99 -20.34
CA CYS A 258 -10.06 -20.66 -18.92
C CYS A 258 -9.20 -19.42 -18.67
N ASP A 259 -8.63 -18.81 -19.72
CA ASP A 259 -7.71 -17.71 -19.56
C ASP A 259 -8.48 -16.46 -19.07
N THR A 260 -7.90 -15.74 -18.12
CA THR A 260 -8.45 -14.49 -17.59
C THR A 260 -7.51 -13.34 -17.88
N ILE A 261 -8.04 -12.17 -18.26
CA ILE A 261 -7.22 -11.00 -18.61
C ILE A 261 -7.54 -9.87 -17.65
N LEU A 262 -6.52 -9.37 -16.95
CA LEU A 262 -6.62 -8.13 -16.18
C LEU A 262 -6.10 -6.97 -17.04
N LYS A 263 -7.01 -6.10 -17.48
CA LYS A 263 -6.70 -4.93 -18.31
C LYS A 263 -6.52 -3.69 -17.45
N THR A 264 -5.64 -2.80 -17.88
CA THR A 264 -5.60 -1.43 -17.33
C THR A 264 -6.85 -0.64 -17.74
N ILE A 265 -7.27 0.34 -16.93
CA ILE A 265 -8.42 1.21 -17.25
C ILE A 265 -8.22 1.96 -18.57
N ASP A 266 -7.01 2.45 -18.81
CA ASP A 266 -6.67 3.33 -19.94
C ASP A 266 -6.14 2.59 -21.18
N GLY A 267 -6.14 1.26 -21.21
CA GLY A 267 -5.42 0.50 -22.23
C GLY A 267 -6.03 -0.84 -22.64
N ASP A 268 -5.78 -1.21 -23.90
CA ASP A 268 -6.15 -2.52 -24.47
C ASP A 268 -5.22 -3.66 -24.05
N GLU A 269 -4.06 -3.32 -23.47
CA GLU A 269 -3.08 -4.28 -22.95
C GLU A 269 -3.47 -4.73 -21.52
N GLY A 270 -3.18 -6.00 -21.23
CA GLY A 270 -3.47 -6.60 -19.94
C GLY A 270 -2.62 -7.83 -19.67
N ILE A 271 -2.62 -8.26 -18.42
CA ILE A 271 -1.92 -9.46 -17.98
C ILE A 271 -2.84 -10.66 -18.21
N VAL A 272 -2.33 -11.67 -18.91
CA VAL A 272 -3.05 -12.93 -19.17
C VAL A 272 -2.72 -13.93 -18.07
N PHE A 273 -3.76 -14.52 -17.51
CA PHE A 273 -3.72 -15.54 -16.47
C PHE A 273 -4.19 -16.87 -17.07
N PRO A 274 -3.28 -17.80 -17.42
CA PRO A 274 -3.64 -19.12 -17.94
C PRO A 274 -4.54 -19.94 -17.02
N ILE A 275 -4.35 -19.73 -15.71
CA ILE A 275 -5.24 -20.15 -14.62
C ILE A 275 -5.63 -18.86 -13.88
N PRO A 276 -6.89 -18.69 -13.47
CA PRO A 276 -7.37 -17.50 -12.75
C PRO A 276 -6.83 -17.38 -11.30
N TRP A 277 -5.53 -17.59 -11.13
CA TRP A 277 -4.79 -17.60 -9.89
C TRP A 277 -3.65 -16.59 -9.94
N LEU A 278 -3.65 -15.64 -9.01
CA LEU A 278 -2.50 -14.81 -8.73
C LEU A 278 -1.76 -15.42 -7.53
N ILE A 279 -0.66 -16.12 -7.81
CA ILE A 279 0.04 -16.92 -6.78
C ILE A 279 0.86 -15.99 -5.89
N GLU A 280 0.55 -15.93 -4.60
CA GLU A 280 1.29 -15.13 -3.62
C GLU A 280 2.55 -15.87 -3.18
N ARG A 281 3.73 -15.26 -3.40
CA ARG A 281 5.05 -15.83 -3.07
C ARG A 281 6.03 -14.74 -2.69
N GLU A 282 7.14 -15.10 -2.06
CA GLU A 282 8.22 -14.14 -1.81
C GLU A 282 8.92 -13.70 -3.11
N LYS A 283 9.20 -14.66 -4.01
CA LYS A 283 9.92 -14.44 -5.28
C LYS A 283 9.21 -15.06 -6.47
N ALA A 284 9.55 -14.57 -7.66
CA ALA A 284 9.04 -15.09 -8.92
C ALA A 284 9.39 -16.57 -9.15
N ALA A 285 8.58 -17.25 -9.96
CA ALA A 285 8.82 -18.63 -10.34
C ALA A 285 10.04 -18.78 -11.28
N SER A 286 10.74 -19.91 -11.21
CA SER A 286 11.87 -20.24 -12.08
C SER A 286 11.45 -20.28 -13.55
N SER A 287 12.31 -19.77 -14.43
CA SER A 287 12.05 -19.65 -15.87
C SER A 287 12.21 -20.95 -16.66
N SER A 288 12.45 -22.10 -16.01
CA SER A 288 12.72 -23.38 -16.66
C SER A 288 11.46 -24.11 -17.14
N ASP A 289 10.29 -23.81 -16.58
CA ASP A 289 9.07 -24.61 -16.79
C ASP A 289 8.05 -23.87 -17.67
N HIS A 290 7.20 -24.62 -18.37
CA HIS A 290 6.45 -24.09 -19.52
C HIS A 290 5.18 -23.32 -19.13
N MET A 291 4.41 -23.79 -18.14
CA MET A 291 3.22 -23.10 -17.63
C MET A 291 3.60 -22.08 -16.56
N SER A 292 4.49 -22.43 -15.63
CA SER A 292 4.92 -21.55 -14.53
C SER A 292 5.59 -20.26 -15.04
N SER A 293 6.31 -20.32 -16.17
CA SER A 293 6.89 -19.13 -16.83
C SER A 293 5.85 -18.18 -17.42
N LYS A 294 4.63 -18.65 -17.67
CA LYS A 294 3.52 -17.86 -18.22
C LYS A 294 2.47 -17.47 -17.18
N GLN A 295 2.52 -18.05 -15.98
CA GLN A 295 1.59 -17.78 -14.90
C GLN A 295 2.08 -16.59 -14.07
N PRO A 296 1.32 -15.48 -13.98
CA PRO A 296 1.68 -14.34 -13.13
C PRO A 296 1.63 -14.69 -11.63
N CYS A 297 2.57 -14.11 -10.88
CA CYS A 297 2.63 -14.19 -9.43
C CYS A 297 2.46 -12.80 -8.79
N LEU A 298 2.01 -12.78 -7.54
CA LEU A 298 2.12 -11.63 -6.64
C LEU A 298 3.34 -11.84 -5.75
N VAL A 299 4.37 -11.02 -5.94
CA VAL A 299 5.68 -11.21 -5.30
C VAL A 299 6.10 -10.02 -4.46
N ARG A 300 6.99 -10.25 -3.48
CA ARG A 300 7.60 -9.18 -2.67
C ARG A 300 8.97 -8.76 -3.20
N ASP A 301 9.66 -9.67 -3.89
CA ASP A 301 11.03 -9.50 -4.35
C ASP A 301 11.21 -10.09 -5.76
N SER A 302 12.04 -9.43 -6.58
CA SER A 302 12.52 -9.91 -7.88
C SER A 302 11.40 -10.35 -8.85
N PRO A 303 10.44 -9.46 -9.18
CA PRO A 303 9.35 -9.77 -10.11
C PRO A 303 9.85 -9.98 -11.54
N ARG A 304 9.16 -10.85 -12.28
CA ARG A 304 9.23 -10.89 -13.75
C ARG A 304 8.41 -9.75 -14.33
N ASP A 305 8.53 -9.56 -15.64
CA ASP A 305 7.77 -8.56 -16.39
C ASP A 305 6.27 -8.86 -16.46
N ILE A 306 5.82 -10.08 -16.13
CA ILE A 306 4.42 -10.48 -16.03
C ILE A 306 3.86 -10.46 -14.60
N ASP A 307 4.72 -10.27 -13.59
CA ASP A 307 4.34 -10.37 -12.18
C ASP A 307 3.83 -9.03 -11.62
N LEU A 308 3.04 -9.11 -10.55
CA LEU A 308 2.64 -7.98 -9.74
C LEU A 308 3.50 -7.93 -8.46
N LEU A 309 3.84 -6.73 -8.02
CA LEU A 309 4.60 -6.52 -6.80
C LEU A 309 3.66 -6.11 -5.66
N ILE A 310 3.60 -6.88 -4.57
CA ILE A 310 2.90 -6.43 -3.35
C ILE A 310 3.80 -5.48 -2.57
N ILE A 311 3.23 -4.34 -2.19
CA ILE A 311 3.92 -3.27 -1.49
C ILE A 311 3.29 -3.08 -0.12
N ASP A 312 4.13 -3.08 0.91
CA ASP A 312 3.80 -2.99 2.31
C ASP A 312 4.76 -2.03 3.03
N GLN A 313 4.56 -1.84 4.34
CA GLN A 313 5.40 -0.97 5.16
C GLN A 313 6.90 -1.37 5.15
N GLU A 314 7.22 -2.64 4.96
CA GLU A 314 8.59 -3.16 5.07
C GLU A 314 9.39 -2.99 3.79
N ASN A 315 8.73 -3.08 2.62
CA ASN A 315 9.39 -3.03 1.33
C ASN A 315 9.18 -1.72 0.54
N LEU A 316 8.35 -0.79 1.03
CA LEU A 316 7.98 0.46 0.34
C LEU A 316 9.15 1.29 -0.21
N VAL A 317 10.34 1.22 0.40
CA VAL A 317 11.55 1.92 -0.07
C VAL A 317 12.37 1.08 -1.07
N LYS A 318 12.45 -0.23 -0.84
CA LYS A 318 13.26 -1.18 -1.63
C LYS A 318 12.63 -1.48 -2.99
N VAL A 319 11.30 -1.42 -3.08
CA VAL A 319 10.53 -1.70 -4.30
C VAL A 319 10.96 -0.85 -5.51
N TYR A 320 11.60 0.30 -5.27
CA TYR A 320 12.17 1.17 -6.29
C TYR A 320 12.90 0.42 -7.41
N GLU A 321 13.69 -0.61 -7.07
CA GLU A 321 14.52 -1.37 -8.01
C GLU A 321 13.68 -2.26 -8.95
N TYR A 322 12.44 -2.57 -8.56
CA TYR A 322 11.55 -3.51 -9.24
C TYR A 322 10.43 -2.83 -10.02
N LEU A 323 10.08 -1.59 -9.70
CA LEU A 323 9.01 -0.82 -10.37
C LEU A 323 9.15 -0.73 -11.90
N PRO A 324 10.36 -0.59 -12.49
CA PRO A 324 10.50 -0.56 -13.94
C PRO A 324 10.28 -1.93 -14.61
N ILE A 325 10.31 -3.03 -13.87
CA ILE A 325 10.26 -4.40 -14.40
C ILE A 325 8.82 -4.91 -14.39
N CYS A 326 8.15 -4.86 -13.23
CA CYS A 326 6.87 -5.51 -12.99
C CYS A 326 5.73 -5.01 -13.89
N SER A 327 4.70 -5.86 -14.05
CA SER A 327 3.47 -5.52 -14.78
C SER A 327 2.47 -4.75 -13.93
N GLY A 328 2.63 -4.72 -12.62
CA GLY A 328 1.73 -3.98 -11.74
C GLY A 328 2.17 -3.97 -10.28
N ILE A 329 1.46 -3.20 -9.47
CA ILE A 329 1.64 -3.12 -8.02
C ILE A 329 0.32 -3.32 -7.29
N VAL A 330 0.43 -3.86 -6.07
CA VAL A 330 -0.67 -3.98 -5.12
C VAL A 330 -0.23 -3.30 -3.83
N LEU A 331 -0.85 -2.17 -3.48
CA LEU A 331 -0.58 -1.51 -2.21
C LEU A 331 -1.41 -2.15 -1.10
N ASN A 332 -0.74 -2.76 -0.12
CA ASN A 332 -1.36 -3.49 0.97
C ASN A 332 -1.71 -2.56 2.15
N LEU A 333 -2.94 -2.07 2.16
CA LEU A 333 -3.45 -1.16 3.20
C LEU A 333 -3.56 -1.83 4.57
N GLU A 334 -3.59 -3.17 4.64
CA GLU A 334 -3.61 -3.89 5.92
C GLU A 334 -2.30 -3.72 6.69
N SER A 335 -1.20 -3.57 5.96
CA SER A 335 0.18 -3.49 6.51
C SER A 335 0.68 -2.06 6.73
N LEU A 336 0.05 -1.09 6.08
CA LEU A 336 0.48 0.30 6.12
C LEU A 336 -0.14 1.03 7.33
N PRO A 337 0.51 2.09 7.82
CA PRO A 337 -0.09 2.93 8.85
C PRO A 337 -1.42 3.52 8.36
N LYS A 338 -2.28 3.91 9.30
CA LYS A 338 -3.55 4.57 8.96
C LYS A 338 -3.27 5.90 8.27
N MET A 339 -3.57 5.94 6.98
CA MET A 339 -3.38 7.10 6.11
C MET A 339 -4.73 7.59 5.58
N ASN A 340 -4.80 8.86 5.25
CA ASN A 340 -5.94 9.42 4.53
C ASN A 340 -5.80 9.21 3.01
N ASP A 341 -6.85 9.52 2.25
CA ASP A 341 -6.88 9.32 0.80
C ASP A 341 -5.76 10.08 0.06
N ALA A 342 -5.40 11.31 0.49
CA ALA A 342 -4.36 12.11 -0.15
C ALA A 342 -2.96 11.55 0.10
N GLU A 343 -2.71 11.03 1.31
CA GLU A 343 -1.47 10.34 1.66
C GLU A 343 -1.31 9.06 0.82
N ILE A 344 -2.38 8.28 0.67
CA ILE A 344 -2.39 7.07 -0.16
C ILE A 344 -2.20 7.42 -1.64
N GLU A 345 -2.90 8.44 -2.15
CA GLU A 345 -2.72 8.94 -3.52
C GLU A 345 -1.26 9.35 -3.77
N SER A 346 -0.65 10.06 -2.82
CA SER A 346 0.73 10.53 -2.96
C SER A 346 1.75 9.39 -3.02
N ILE A 347 1.55 8.30 -2.26
CA ILE A 347 2.36 7.08 -2.36
C ILE A 347 2.17 6.44 -3.74
N ILE A 348 0.92 6.32 -4.21
CA ILE A 348 0.62 5.75 -5.54
C ILE A 348 1.27 6.58 -6.65
N VAL A 349 1.21 7.92 -6.56
CA VAL A 349 1.86 8.83 -7.52
C VAL A 349 3.36 8.63 -7.56
N SER A 350 3.99 8.53 -6.38
CA SER A 350 5.42 8.23 -6.25
C SER A 350 5.77 6.93 -6.97
N LEU A 351 5.05 5.84 -6.68
CA LEU A 351 5.31 4.53 -7.26
C LEU A 351 5.04 4.50 -8.78
N ARG A 352 3.86 4.96 -9.22
CA ARG A 352 3.44 4.99 -10.63
C ARG A 352 4.39 5.81 -11.50
N SER A 353 5.02 6.84 -10.94
CA SER A 353 5.99 7.67 -11.68
C SER A 353 7.22 6.88 -12.16
N LYS A 354 7.59 5.80 -11.45
CA LYS A 354 8.73 4.92 -11.72
C LYS A 354 8.36 3.64 -12.48
N MET A 355 7.08 3.45 -12.77
CA MET A 355 6.56 2.30 -13.51
C MET A 355 6.36 2.62 -14.99
N LYS A 356 6.17 1.57 -15.80
CA LYS A 356 5.71 1.68 -17.19
C LYS A 356 4.30 2.31 -17.21
N ASN A 357 3.96 3.01 -18.30
CA ASN A 357 2.66 3.71 -18.40
C ASN A 357 1.43 2.78 -18.29
N LYS A 358 1.58 1.52 -18.66
CA LYS A 358 0.50 0.53 -18.77
C LYS A 358 0.56 -0.54 -17.68
N SER A 359 1.04 -0.18 -16.50
CA SER A 359 1.11 -1.11 -15.36
C SER A 359 -0.15 -1.04 -14.52
N LEU A 360 -0.60 -2.18 -14.00
CA LEU A 360 -1.75 -2.27 -13.09
C LEU A 360 -1.41 -1.64 -11.74
N VAL A 361 -2.36 -0.94 -11.14
CA VAL A 361 -2.29 -0.43 -9.77
C VAL A 361 -3.55 -0.86 -9.03
N MET A 362 -3.37 -1.60 -7.94
CA MET A 362 -4.47 -2.13 -7.14
C MET A 362 -4.25 -1.84 -5.66
N LEU A 363 -5.34 -1.88 -4.90
CA LEU A 363 -5.32 -1.82 -3.44
C LEU A 363 -5.69 -3.18 -2.85
N ARG A 364 -5.09 -3.52 -1.71
CA ARG A 364 -5.51 -4.67 -0.90
C ARG A 364 -5.97 -4.20 0.47
N ASP A 365 -7.14 -4.68 0.89
CA ASP A 365 -7.64 -4.55 2.26
C ASP A 365 -8.60 -5.72 2.56
N ARG A 366 -9.03 -5.83 3.82
CA ARG A 366 -9.92 -6.88 4.28
C ARG A 366 -11.37 -6.66 3.88
N VAL A 367 -12.11 -7.76 3.85
CA VAL A 367 -13.53 -7.77 3.49
C VAL A 367 -14.41 -6.97 4.46
N ASP A 368 -14.02 -6.78 5.72
CA ASP A 368 -14.74 -5.89 6.66
C ASP A 368 -14.68 -4.41 6.24
N ARG A 369 -13.76 -4.04 5.35
CA ARG A 369 -13.56 -2.67 4.83
C ARG A 369 -13.84 -2.55 3.34
N VAL A 370 -14.52 -3.53 2.75
CA VAL A 370 -14.73 -3.62 1.29
C VAL A 370 -15.37 -2.36 0.70
N GLU A 371 -16.33 -1.73 1.39
CA GLU A 371 -16.97 -0.50 0.88
C GLU A 371 -15.97 0.65 0.76
N ASN A 372 -15.11 0.86 1.77
CA ASN A 372 -14.09 1.89 1.71
C ASN A 372 -13.03 1.57 0.64
N LEU A 373 -12.62 0.30 0.53
CA LEU A 373 -11.67 -0.16 -0.49
C LEU A 373 -12.21 0.11 -1.91
N LEU A 374 -13.46 -0.25 -2.17
CA LEU A 374 -14.12 -0.05 -3.47
C LEU A 374 -14.32 1.44 -3.79
N ARG A 375 -14.68 2.26 -2.79
CA ARG A 375 -14.73 3.72 -2.93
C ARG A 375 -13.36 4.27 -3.33
N MET A 376 -12.29 3.87 -2.63
CA MET A 376 -10.95 4.38 -2.89
C MET A 376 -10.44 4.05 -4.29
N ILE A 377 -10.64 2.83 -4.78
CA ILE A 377 -10.22 2.48 -6.15
C ILE A 377 -10.99 3.28 -7.22
N ILE A 378 -12.19 3.76 -6.91
CA ILE A 378 -12.95 4.67 -7.79
C ILE A 378 -12.36 6.08 -7.71
N ASP A 379 -12.27 6.64 -6.51
CA ASP A 379 -11.83 8.03 -6.29
C ASP A 379 -10.40 8.26 -6.80
N LEU A 380 -9.51 7.28 -6.63
CA LEU A 380 -8.12 7.30 -7.07
C LEU A 380 -7.91 6.77 -8.50
N ASP A 381 -8.98 6.37 -9.19
CA ASP A 381 -8.97 5.86 -10.57
C ASP A 381 -8.00 4.67 -10.79
N LEU A 382 -8.07 3.68 -9.90
CA LEU A 382 -7.21 2.49 -9.88
C LEU A 382 -7.88 1.29 -10.56
N ASP A 383 -7.07 0.33 -11.04
CA ASP A 383 -7.52 -0.79 -11.88
C ASP A 383 -8.34 -1.84 -11.14
N GLY A 384 -8.22 -1.91 -9.81
CA GLY A 384 -8.99 -2.87 -9.03
C GLY A 384 -8.55 -3.05 -7.59
N ALA A 385 -9.11 -4.08 -6.95
CA ALA A 385 -8.89 -4.40 -5.55
C ALA A 385 -8.69 -5.89 -5.32
N ILE A 386 -7.83 -6.23 -4.35
CA ILE A 386 -7.70 -7.56 -3.75
C ILE A 386 -8.38 -7.52 -2.38
N ILE A 387 -9.46 -8.28 -2.23
CA ILE A 387 -10.23 -8.36 -1.00
C ILE A 387 -9.74 -9.55 -0.20
N ASN A 388 -9.08 -9.30 0.94
CA ASN A 388 -8.71 -10.36 1.88
C ASN A 388 -9.96 -10.91 2.57
N ALA A 389 -10.29 -12.17 2.30
CA ALA A 389 -11.44 -12.81 2.91
C ALA A 389 -11.23 -13.04 4.41
N ALA A 390 -9.98 -13.22 4.84
CA ALA A 390 -9.60 -13.45 6.22
C ALA A 390 -9.89 -12.23 7.11
N THR A 391 -10.40 -12.48 8.32
CA THR A 391 -10.68 -11.45 9.32
C THR A 391 -10.15 -11.84 10.69
N PRO A 392 -9.90 -10.86 11.60
CA PRO A 392 -9.63 -11.14 13.01
C PRO A 392 -10.65 -12.10 13.61
N GLY A 393 -10.18 -13.20 14.20
CA GLY A 393 -11.04 -14.21 14.83
C GLY A 393 -11.71 -15.20 13.87
N GLY A 394 -11.38 -15.16 12.58
CA GLY A 394 -11.82 -16.15 11.60
C GLY A 394 -13.08 -15.77 10.81
N SER A 395 -13.02 -15.93 9.48
CA SER A 395 -14.15 -15.66 8.57
C SER A 395 -14.63 -16.91 7.83
N ARG A 396 -15.88 -16.90 7.35
CA ARG A 396 -16.34 -17.82 6.29
C ARG A 396 -16.32 -17.12 4.94
N VAL A 397 -15.62 -17.67 3.95
CA VAL A 397 -15.47 -17.02 2.62
C VAL A 397 -16.84 -16.87 1.96
N SER A 398 -17.74 -17.83 2.14
CA SER A 398 -19.12 -17.76 1.65
C SER A 398 -19.90 -16.52 2.13
N ALA A 399 -19.57 -15.96 3.31
CA ALA A 399 -20.15 -14.72 3.82
C ALA A 399 -19.50 -13.45 3.24
N ALA A 400 -18.26 -13.54 2.74
CA ALA A 400 -17.57 -12.45 2.06
C ALA A 400 -18.19 -12.15 0.68
N LEU A 401 -18.61 -13.19 -0.04
CA LEU A 401 -19.14 -13.08 -1.41
C LEU A 401 -20.32 -12.08 -1.55
N PRO A 402 -21.40 -12.15 -0.76
CA PRO A 402 -22.50 -11.18 -0.89
C PRO A 402 -22.08 -9.76 -0.48
N ARG A 403 -21.16 -9.59 0.48
CA ARG A 403 -20.64 -8.26 0.84
C ARG A 403 -19.92 -7.61 -0.36
N ILE A 404 -19.03 -8.36 -0.99
CA ILE A 404 -18.30 -7.92 -2.19
C ILE A 404 -19.30 -7.64 -3.32
N GLY A 405 -20.24 -8.56 -3.58
CA GLY A 405 -21.21 -8.43 -4.67
C GLY A 405 -22.17 -7.25 -4.51
N LEU A 406 -22.67 -7.00 -3.28
CA LEU A 406 -23.56 -5.86 -3.00
C LEU A 406 -22.83 -4.53 -3.14
N ALA A 407 -21.63 -4.41 -2.55
CA ALA A 407 -20.83 -3.19 -2.66
C ALA A 407 -20.41 -2.92 -4.11
N SER A 408 -20.00 -3.97 -4.83
CA SER A 408 -19.66 -3.91 -6.26
C SER A 408 -20.83 -3.42 -7.12
N ARG A 409 -22.04 -3.94 -6.87
CA ARG A 409 -23.26 -3.51 -7.56
C ARG A 409 -23.66 -2.07 -7.20
N ALA A 410 -23.59 -1.70 -5.93
CA ALA A 410 -23.95 -0.35 -5.48
C ALA A 410 -23.05 0.73 -6.12
N MET A 411 -21.79 0.38 -6.39
CA MET A 411 -20.79 1.28 -6.96
C MET A 411 -20.54 1.07 -8.46
N ASN A 412 -21.31 0.20 -9.14
CA ASN A 412 -21.15 -0.10 -10.57
C ASN A 412 -19.70 -0.45 -10.97
N ILE A 413 -18.99 -1.23 -10.14
CA ILE A 413 -17.56 -1.53 -10.31
C ILE A 413 -17.27 -2.19 -11.67
N LYS A 414 -18.15 -3.10 -12.09
CA LYS A 414 -17.99 -3.84 -13.34
C LYS A 414 -18.18 -2.92 -14.56
N GLU A 415 -19.16 -2.02 -14.53
CA GLU A 415 -19.35 -1.04 -15.60
C GLU A 415 -18.18 -0.05 -15.71
N GLN A 416 -17.49 0.21 -14.60
CA GLN A 416 -16.27 1.02 -14.55
C GLN A 416 -15.00 0.27 -14.97
N GLY A 417 -15.10 -1.02 -15.37
CA GLY A 417 -13.96 -1.80 -15.84
C GLY A 417 -12.95 -2.19 -14.77
N LYS A 418 -13.30 -2.10 -13.47
CA LYS A 418 -12.41 -2.40 -12.35
C LYS A 418 -12.44 -3.89 -11.99
N HIS A 419 -11.27 -4.44 -11.66
CA HIS A 419 -11.10 -5.86 -11.36
C HIS A 419 -11.18 -6.13 -9.86
N LEU A 420 -12.05 -7.05 -9.45
CA LEU A 420 -12.12 -7.52 -8.06
C LEU A 420 -11.49 -8.90 -7.95
N LEU A 421 -10.56 -9.06 -7.03
CA LEU A 421 -9.88 -10.32 -6.74
C LEU A 421 -10.17 -10.69 -5.29
N ILE A 422 -10.27 -11.98 -4.98
CA ILE A 422 -10.47 -12.45 -3.61
C ILE A 422 -9.21 -13.16 -3.13
N LYS A 423 -8.69 -12.78 -1.96
CA LYS A 423 -7.59 -13.48 -1.33
C LYS A 423 -8.10 -14.56 -0.38
N LEU A 424 -7.52 -15.75 -0.51
CA LEU A 424 -7.67 -16.87 0.41
C LEU A 424 -6.34 -17.13 1.16
N ASP A 425 -6.39 -17.91 2.23
CA ASP A 425 -5.23 -18.26 3.05
C ASP A 425 -4.63 -19.63 2.68
N GLU A 426 -5.37 -20.43 1.91
CA GLU A 426 -5.01 -21.79 1.50
C GLU A 426 -4.99 -21.96 -0.02
N ASN A 427 -4.36 -23.04 -0.48
CA ASN A 427 -4.32 -23.41 -1.89
C ASN A 427 -5.75 -23.59 -2.45
N PRO A 428 -6.10 -22.90 -3.55
CA PRO A 428 -7.42 -23.03 -4.17
C PRO A 428 -7.56 -24.33 -4.96
N SER A 429 -8.77 -24.90 -4.92
CA SER A 429 -9.22 -25.98 -5.79
C SER A 429 -9.70 -25.46 -7.17
N ALA A 430 -9.95 -26.37 -8.11
CA ALA A 430 -10.48 -26.01 -9.43
C ALA A 430 -11.89 -25.37 -9.33
N GLU A 431 -12.69 -25.89 -8.40
CA GLU A 431 -14.02 -25.44 -8.05
C GLU A 431 -13.99 -24.00 -7.52
N ASP A 432 -13.03 -23.69 -6.63
CA ASP A 432 -12.91 -22.36 -6.03
C ASP A 432 -12.77 -21.26 -7.09
N PHE A 433 -11.97 -21.51 -8.14
CA PHE A 433 -11.83 -20.56 -9.25
C PHE A 433 -13.15 -20.29 -9.98
N ILE A 434 -13.94 -21.33 -10.20
CA ILE A 434 -15.25 -21.23 -10.87
C ILE A 434 -16.26 -20.53 -9.94
N ILE A 435 -16.23 -20.85 -8.64
CA ILE A 435 -17.07 -20.21 -7.62
C ILE A 435 -16.75 -18.72 -7.50
N ALA A 436 -15.46 -18.36 -7.41
CA ALA A 436 -15.00 -16.98 -7.37
C ALA A 436 -15.49 -16.21 -8.60
N LYS A 437 -15.36 -16.82 -9.80
CA LYS A 437 -15.85 -16.23 -11.04
C LYS A 437 -17.36 -16.03 -11.06
N GLY A 438 -18.13 -17.06 -10.69
CA GLY A 438 -19.58 -16.98 -10.58
C GLY A 438 -20.07 -15.96 -9.54
N SER A 439 -19.21 -15.64 -8.57
CA SER A 439 -19.45 -14.64 -7.53
C SER A 439 -19.02 -13.22 -7.92
N GLY A 440 -18.43 -13.04 -9.11
CA GLY A 440 -18.02 -11.74 -9.63
C GLY A 440 -16.57 -11.34 -9.32
N CYS A 441 -15.76 -12.25 -8.77
CA CYS A 441 -14.32 -12.05 -8.61
C CYS A 441 -13.59 -12.57 -9.86
N SER A 442 -12.61 -11.82 -10.36
CA SER A 442 -11.88 -12.14 -11.59
C SER A 442 -10.83 -13.22 -11.38
N LEU A 443 -10.09 -13.17 -10.26
CA LEU A 443 -9.08 -14.16 -9.88
C LEU A 443 -9.15 -14.44 -8.37
N ILE A 444 -8.52 -15.55 -7.98
CA ILE A 444 -8.14 -15.82 -6.59
C ILE A 444 -6.67 -15.44 -6.37
N VAL A 445 -6.39 -14.78 -5.24
CA VAL A 445 -5.04 -14.60 -4.71
C VAL A 445 -4.84 -15.59 -3.58
N ALA A 446 -3.81 -16.41 -3.64
CA ALA A 446 -3.55 -17.40 -2.59
C ALA A 446 -2.09 -17.82 -2.64
N PRO A 447 -1.50 -18.25 -1.50
CA PRO A 447 -0.18 -18.86 -1.50
C PRO A 447 -0.17 -20.14 -2.33
N ASN A 448 1.02 -20.58 -2.77
CA ASN A 448 1.21 -21.94 -3.25
C ASN A 448 2.04 -22.74 -2.24
N ASN A 449 1.39 -23.71 -1.59
CA ASN A 449 2.03 -24.63 -0.65
C ASN A 449 2.60 -25.89 -1.34
N ASP A 450 2.40 -26.07 -2.65
CA ASP A 450 2.88 -27.24 -3.40
C ASP A 450 4.31 -27.02 -3.93
N GLU A 451 5.22 -27.92 -3.60
CA GLU A 451 6.60 -27.92 -4.11
C GLU A 451 6.66 -28.07 -5.63
N LYS A 452 5.65 -28.71 -6.24
CA LYS A 452 5.58 -29.00 -7.68
C LYS A 452 4.58 -28.12 -8.42
N LEU A 453 4.88 -26.82 -8.45
CA LEU A 453 4.00 -25.82 -9.08
C LEU A 453 3.61 -26.17 -10.52
N GLU A 454 4.53 -26.61 -11.37
CA GLU A 454 4.22 -26.93 -12.78
C GLU A 454 3.20 -28.07 -12.92
N GLU A 455 3.36 -29.16 -12.16
CA GLU A 455 2.43 -30.29 -12.17
C GLU A 455 1.03 -29.85 -11.68
N ASN A 456 0.99 -29.03 -10.61
CA ASN A 456 -0.25 -28.49 -10.06
C ASN A 456 -0.96 -27.57 -11.06
N LEU A 457 -0.25 -26.67 -11.75
CA LEU A 457 -0.85 -25.80 -12.77
C LEU A 457 -1.45 -26.60 -13.93
N VAL A 458 -0.74 -27.62 -14.43
CA VAL A 458 -1.25 -28.48 -15.51
C VAL A 458 -2.50 -29.25 -15.06
N TRP A 459 -2.48 -29.77 -13.83
CA TRP A 459 -3.62 -30.47 -13.24
C TRP A 459 -4.82 -29.54 -13.05
N LEU A 460 -4.63 -28.37 -12.42
CA LEU A 460 -5.68 -27.37 -12.20
C LEU A 460 -6.32 -26.92 -13.52
N LYS A 461 -5.51 -26.63 -14.55
CA LYS A 461 -6.05 -26.26 -15.87
C LYS A 461 -6.94 -27.36 -16.45
N SER A 462 -6.52 -28.62 -16.30
CA SER A 462 -7.30 -29.78 -16.76
C SER A 462 -8.59 -29.94 -15.97
N SER A 463 -8.54 -29.79 -14.63
CA SER A 463 -9.69 -29.89 -13.74
C SER A 463 -10.71 -28.77 -13.95
N ILE A 464 -10.25 -27.53 -14.15
CA ILE A 464 -11.12 -26.39 -14.49
C ILE A 464 -11.86 -26.66 -15.81
N ASN A 465 -11.15 -27.15 -16.83
CA ASN A 465 -11.76 -27.50 -18.11
C ASN A 465 -12.81 -28.62 -17.96
N GLY A 466 -12.54 -29.62 -17.12
CA GLY A 466 -13.49 -30.69 -16.79
C GLY A 466 -14.78 -30.13 -16.18
N TRP A 467 -14.65 -29.25 -15.18
CA TRP A 467 -15.79 -28.59 -14.56
C TRP A 467 -16.55 -27.66 -15.51
N MET A 468 -15.86 -26.88 -16.34
CA MET A 468 -16.48 -26.02 -17.34
C MET A 468 -17.32 -26.84 -18.34
N SER A 469 -16.80 -27.99 -18.78
CA SER A 469 -17.53 -28.92 -19.62
C SER A 469 -18.78 -29.48 -18.94
N ASP A 470 -18.69 -29.83 -17.65
CA ASP A 470 -19.82 -30.38 -16.87
C ASP A 470 -20.95 -29.34 -16.65
N ILE A 471 -20.60 -28.10 -16.32
CA ILE A 471 -21.59 -27.02 -16.13
C ILE A 471 -22.10 -26.40 -17.45
N GLY A 472 -21.51 -26.80 -18.58
CA GLY A 472 -21.89 -26.40 -19.94
C GLY A 472 -21.48 -24.97 -20.31
N VAL A 473 -20.23 -24.57 -20.05
CA VAL A 473 -19.68 -23.26 -20.44
C VAL A 473 -18.41 -23.39 -21.28
N GLN A 474 -18.29 -22.55 -22.31
CA GLN A 474 -17.11 -22.52 -23.19
C GLN A 474 -16.00 -21.63 -22.65
N ASN A 475 -16.40 -20.51 -22.06
CA ASN A 475 -15.51 -19.50 -21.55
C ASN A 475 -15.79 -19.29 -20.07
N LEU A 476 -14.74 -19.19 -19.26
CA LEU A 476 -14.88 -19.00 -17.81
C LEU A 476 -15.69 -17.73 -17.47
N ASN A 477 -15.69 -16.71 -18.34
CA ASN A 477 -16.50 -15.50 -18.17
C ASN A 477 -18.02 -15.72 -18.31
N GLU A 478 -18.47 -16.88 -18.80
CA GLU A 478 -19.89 -17.25 -18.87
C GLU A 478 -20.44 -17.76 -17.53
N VAL A 479 -19.56 -18.09 -16.58
CA VAL A 479 -19.95 -18.55 -15.25
C VAL A 479 -20.60 -17.40 -14.49
N THR A 480 -21.78 -17.66 -13.94
CA THR A 480 -22.54 -16.66 -13.15
C THR A 480 -23.04 -17.27 -11.84
N ARG A 481 -23.61 -16.44 -10.98
CA ARG A 481 -24.28 -16.87 -9.74
C ARG A 481 -25.37 -17.94 -9.97
N ARG A 482 -25.89 -18.09 -11.20
CA ARG A 482 -26.86 -19.16 -11.54
C ARG A 482 -26.24 -20.56 -11.46
N ASN A 483 -24.94 -20.67 -11.66
CA ASN A 483 -24.16 -21.89 -11.56
C ASN A 483 -23.83 -22.30 -10.12
N LEU A 484 -24.19 -21.50 -9.12
CA LEU A 484 -23.79 -21.72 -7.73
C LEU A 484 -24.99 -22.12 -6.86
N ARG A 485 -24.82 -23.13 -6.01
CA ARG A 485 -25.78 -23.54 -4.98
C ARG A 485 -25.08 -23.72 -3.64
N ALA A 486 -25.74 -23.37 -2.55
CA ALA A 486 -25.27 -23.74 -1.22
C ALA A 486 -25.64 -25.21 -0.93
N ILE A 487 -24.72 -25.95 -0.31
CA ILE A 487 -24.95 -27.35 0.08
C ILE A 487 -25.88 -27.43 1.31
N ASP A 488 -25.70 -26.52 2.25
CA ASP A 488 -26.47 -26.47 3.49
C ASP A 488 -27.19 -25.12 3.73
N TYR A 489 -28.11 -25.14 4.68
CA TYR A 489 -28.94 -23.97 5.02
C TYR A 489 -28.10 -22.80 5.54
N ASP A 490 -27.06 -23.07 6.33
CA ASP A 490 -26.22 -22.03 6.92
C ASP A 490 -25.46 -21.27 5.84
N THR A 491 -24.82 -21.97 4.90
CA THR A 491 -24.16 -21.37 3.74
C THR A 491 -25.15 -20.61 2.88
N ALA A 492 -26.37 -21.13 2.65
CA ALA A 492 -27.42 -20.42 1.91
C ALA A 492 -27.83 -19.11 2.61
N ALA A 493 -27.96 -19.15 3.95
CA ALA A 493 -28.34 -18.01 4.77
C ALA A 493 -27.29 -16.92 4.79
N ILE A 494 -26.00 -17.24 4.83
CA ILE A 494 -24.93 -16.23 4.90
C ILE A 494 -24.46 -15.73 3.53
N SER A 495 -24.56 -16.54 2.47
CA SER A 495 -24.07 -16.19 1.13
C SER A 495 -25.14 -15.60 0.20
N GLY A 496 -26.43 -15.81 0.53
CA GLY A 496 -27.56 -15.51 -0.35
C GLY A 496 -27.63 -16.38 -1.61
N LEU A 497 -26.81 -17.43 -1.70
CA LEU A 497 -26.95 -18.46 -2.74
C LEU A 497 -28.23 -19.28 -2.51
N ARG A 498 -28.73 -19.89 -3.58
CA ARG A 498 -29.88 -20.79 -3.48
C ARG A 498 -29.40 -22.10 -2.87
N LEU A 499 -30.16 -22.63 -1.91
CA LEU A 499 -29.93 -23.95 -1.36
C LEU A 499 -30.12 -25.01 -2.45
N ILE A 500 -29.38 -26.11 -2.41
CA ILE A 500 -29.59 -27.25 -3.31
C ILE A 500 -31.05 -27.72 -3.24
N GLY A 501 -31.66 -27.96 -4.40
CA GLY A 501 -33.09 -28.28 -4.52
C GLY A 501 -34.04 -27.08 -4.46
N TYR A 502 -33.53 -25.85 -4.29
CA TYR A 502 -34.33 -24.62 -4.30
C TYR A 502 -34.07 -23.79 -5.56
N ASP A 503 -35.16 -23.27 -6.14
CA ASP A 503 -35.10 -22.37 -7.31
C ASP A 503 -34.90 -20.90 -6.94
N ARG A 504 -35.12 -20.54 -5.68
CA ARG A 504 -35.04 -19.18 -5.16
C ARG A 504 -34.15 -19.10 -3.92
N PRO A 505 -33.49 -17.94 -3.66
CA PRO A 505 -32.78 -17.71 -2.41
C PRO A 505 -33.74 -17.80 -1.21
N LEU A 506 -33.16 -17.99 -0.02
CA LEU A 506 -33.94 -17.97 1.22
C LEU A 506 -34.66 -16.63 1.40
N PRO A 507 -35.84 -16.58 2.07
CA PRO A 507 -36.68 -15.38 2.15
C PRO A 507 -35.98 -14.10 2.60
N MET A 508 -35.00 -14.21 3.51
CA MET A 508 -34.20 -13.08 4.00
C MET A 508 -33.41 -12.34 2.90
N TRP A 509 -33.17 -12.98 1.75
CA TRP A 509 -32.45 -12.40 0.61
C TRP A 509 -33.37 -11.91 -0.53
N LEU A 510 -34.69 -12.02 -0.39
CA LEU A 510 -35.63 -11.62 -1.44
C LEU A 510 -35.87 -10.10 -1.51
N GLY A 511 -35.30 -9.32 -0.58
CA GLY A 511 -35.47 -7.86 -0.49
C GLY A 511 -34.20 -7.01 -0.68
N ASN A 512 -33.05 -7.63 -0.97
CA ASN A 512 -31.74 -6.98 -1.11
C ASN A 512 -31.28 -6.82 -2.56
#